data_AF-Q899W4-F1
#
_entry.id   AF-Q899W4-F1
#
_cell.length_a   1.000
_cell.length_b   1.000
_cell.length_c   1.000
_cell.angle_alpha   90.00
_cell.angle_beta   90.00
_cell.angle_gamma   90.00
#
_symmetry.space_group_name_H-M   'P 1'
#
loop_
_entity.id
_entity.type
_entity.pdbx_description
1 polymer ?
#
loop_
_entity_poly.entity_id
_entity_poly.type
_entity_poly.pdbx_seq_one_letter_code
_entity_poly.pdbx_strand_id
1 'polypeptide(L)'
;MTNIKQDKWSLITLTSIIIFNCFFMTILFYYNNIIIIVNRFFKKTTEEYYFWWFNRPITNNNESALMELTYIIKIVFLLIFLLEFFYLISNNEYINLIKKKNIIIYLAIGFGIYCVSFLFIKYKAEHYRLFMTLISTEIFSLILLKLVLKVKTEINKL
;
A
#
# COMPACT_ATOMS: atom_id res chain seq x y z
N MET A 1 -0.14 12.35 -31.13
CA MET A 1 -0.20 13.24 -29.94
C MET A 1 -0.53 12.49 -28.64
N THR A 2 -0.94 11.22 -28.71
CA THR A 2 -1.25 10.30 -27.59
C THR A 2 -0.01 9.83 -26.82
N ASN A 3 1.10 9.51 -27.49
CA ASN A 3 2.34 9.02 -26.84
C ASN A 3 2.93 9.97 -25.79
N ILE A 4 2.93 11.29 -26.03
CA ILE A 4 3.54 12.26 -25.10
C ILE A 4 2.74 12.39 -23.80
N LYS A 5 1.40 12.37 -23.87
CA LYS A 5 0.55 12.40 -22.67
C LYS A 5 0.67 11.10 -21.88
N GLN A 6 0.78 9.98 -22.58
CA GLN A 6 0.92 8.68 -21.98
C GLN A 6 2.26 8.47 -21.26
N ASP A 7 3.37 8.87 -21.88
CA ASP A 7 4.70 8.75 -21.27
C ASP A 7 4.76 9.54 -19.96
N LYS A 8 4.19 10.75 -19.95
CA LYS A 8 4.11 11.59 -18.74
C LYS A 8 3.29 10.96 -17.63
N TRP A 9 2.09 10.45 -17.94
CA TRP A 9 1.24 9.79 -16.94
C TRP A 9 1.94 8.56 -16.35
N SER A 10 2.47 7.68 -17.20
CA SER A 10 3.13 6.46 -16.73
C SER A 10 4.36 6.76 -15.88
N LEU A 11 5.11 7.82 -16.20
CA LEU A 11 6.24 8.27 -15.41
C LEU A 11 5.82 8.77 -14.02
N ILE A 12 4.74 9.56 -13.94
CA ILE A 12 4.21 10.05 -12.66
C ILE A 12 3.80 8.87 -11.79
N THR A 13 3.07 7.90 -12.34
CA THR A 13 2.63 6.70 -11.61
C THR A 13 3.78 5.83 -11.16
N LEU A 14 4.79 5.61 -12.01
CA LEU A 14 5.98 4.87 -11.60
C LEU A 14 6.73 5.59 -10.48
N THR A 15 6.83 6.93 -10.57
CA THR A 15 7.51 7.74 -9.55
C THR A 15 6.75 7.69 -8.22
N SER A 16 5.42 7.82 -8.23
CA SER A 16 4.59 7.75 -7.01
C SER A 16 4.71 6.38 -6.34
N ILE A 17 4.68 5.29 -7.12
CA ILE A 17 4.88 3.93 -6.62
C ILE A 17 6.27 3.77 -5.97
N ILE A 18 7.33 4.24 -6.62
CA ILE A 18 8.70 4.16 -6.09
C ILE A 18 8.82 4.94 -4.77
N ILE A 19 8.31 6.17 -4.72
CA ILE A 19 8.35 6.99 -3.50
C ILE A 19 7.61 6.28 -2.37
N PHE A 20 6.42 5.73 -2.62
CA PHE A 20 5.67 4.98 -1.62
C PHE A 20 6.40 3.72 -1.15
N ASN A 21 7.02 2.97 -2.07
CA ASN A 21 7.80 1.78 -1.73
C ASN A 21 9.02 2.13 -0.85
N CYS A 22 9.73 3.20 -1.18
CA CYS A 22 10.83 3.71 -0.35
C CYS A 22 10.33 4.11 1.04
N PHE A 23 9.18 4.78 1.12
CA PHE A 23 8.54 5.13 2.38
C PHE A 23 8.16 3.88 3.18
N PHE A 24 7.50 2.90 2.56
CA PHE A 24 7.14 1.63 3.18
C PHE A 24 8.36 0.91 3.75
N MET A 25 9.43 0.79 2.97
CA MET A 25 10.68 0.16 3.41
C MET A 25 11.33 0.93 4.56
N THR A 26 11.26 2.26 4.54
CA THR A 26 11.76 3.10 5.63
C THR A 26 11.03 2.80 6.94
N ILE A 27 9.69 2.74 6.91
CA ILE A 27 8.89 2.39 8.09
C ILE A 27 9.14 0.93 8.52
N LEU A 28 9.29 0.01 7.57
CA LEU A 28 9.53 -1.40 7.85
C LEU A 28 10.88 -1.67 8.51
N PHE A 29 11.96 -0.96 8.13
CA PHE A 29 13.29 -1.22 8.68
C PHE A 29 13.61 -0.33 9.89
N TYR A 30 13.37 0.98 9.79
CA TYR A 30 13.81 1.94 10.81
C TYR A 30 12.79 2.16 11.92
N TYR A 31 11.50 1.88 11.65
CA TYR A 31 10.40 2.16 12.58
C TYR A 31 9.56 0.92 12.89
N ASN A 32 10.20 -0.26 12.80
CA ASN A 32 9.55 -1.55 12.96
C ASN A 32 9.07 -1.82 14.40
N ASN A 33 9.66 -1.12 15.37
CA ASN A 33 9.41 -1.25 16.80
C ASN A 33 8.20 -0.42 17.25
N ILE A 34 7.69 0.46 16.39
CA ILE A 34 6.53 1.30 16.72
C ILE A 34 5.28 0.44 16.74
N ILE A 35 4.76 0.21 17.94
CA ILE A 35 3.54 -0.53 18.21
C ILE A 35 2.36 0.43 18.35
N ILE A 36 1.26 0.08 17.71
CA ILE A 36 0.02 0.87 17.71
C ILE A 36 -1.17 0.06 18.23
N ILE A 37 -2.19 0.79 18.70
CA ILE A 37 -3.48 0.22 19.05
C ILE A 37 -4.41 0.38 17.84
N VAL A 38 -5.05 -0.70 17.44
CA VAL A 38 -5.99 -0.74 16.32
C VAL A 38 -7.34 -1.29 16.78
N ASN A 39 -8.35 -1.16 15.92
CA ASN A 39 -9.65 -1.77 16.15
C ASN A 39 -9.51 -3.29 16.42
N ARG A 40 -10.30 -3.80 17.36
CA ARG A 40 -10.38 -5.22 17.76
C ARG A 40 -10.56 -6.19 16.60
N PHE A 41 -11.12 -5.73 15.48
CA PHE A 41 -11.22 -6.52 14.25
C PHE A 41 -9.86 -6.97 13.71
N PHE A 42 -8.87 -6.06 13.72
CA PHE A 42 -7.51 -6.31 13.20
C PHE A 42 -6.64 -7.07 14.20
N LYS A 43 -6.68 -6.66 15.47
CA LYS A 43 -5.98 -7.35 16.56
C LYS A 43 -6.77 -7.23 17.84
N LYS A 44 -7.01 -8.35 18.52
CA LYS A 44 -7.58 -8.32 19.87
C LYS A 44 -6.55 -7.70 20.81
N THR A 45 -6.92 -6.60 21.44
CA THR A 45 -6.16 -5.98 22.52
C THR A 45 -6.59 -6.60 23.85
N THR A 46 -5.67 -7.28 24.52
CA THR A 46 -5.84 -7.73 25.92
C THR A 46 -5.56 -6.57 26.87
N GLU A 47 -5.99 -6.69 28.13
CA GLU A 47 -5.64 -5.72 29.17
C GLU A 47 -4.13 -5.61 29.34
N GLU A 48 -3.41 -6.74 29.33
CA GLU A 48 -1.94 -6.79 29.36
C GLU A 48 -1.32 -5.99 28.21
N TYR A 49 -1.85 -6.10 26.99
CA TYR A 49 -1.39 -5.32 25.84
C TYR A 49 -1.59 -3.82 26.05
N TYR A 50 -2.74 -3.44 26.62
CA TYR A 50 -3.08 -2.05 26.90
C TYR A 50 -2.15 -1.47 27.97
N PHE A 51 -1.97 -2.19 29.08
CA PHE A 51 -1.03 -1.82 30.14
C PHE A 51 0.40 -1.73 29.62
N TRP A 52 0.84 -2.69 28.80
CA TRP A 52 2.16 -2.65 28.17
C TRP A 52 2.31 -1.40 27.30
N TRP A 53 1.31 -1.06 26.49
CA TRP A 53 1.37 0.10 25.61
C TRP A 53 1.44 1.43 26.37
N PHE A 54 0.71 1.57 27.49
CA PHE A 54 0.73 2.77 28.33
C PHE A 54 1.97 2.88 29.23
N ASN A 55 2.47 1.75 29.73
CA ASN A 55 3.60 1.71 30.64
C ASN A 55 4.95 1.57 29.92
N ARG A 56 4.95 1.46 28.58
CA ARG A 56 6.20 1.45 27.82
C ARG A 56 6.92 2.77 28.08
N PRO A 57 8.24 2.74 28.33
CA PRO A 57 9.01 3.97 28.35
C PRO A 57 8.77 4.68 27.01
N ILE A 58 8.27 5.91 27.05
CA ILE A 58 8.10 6.74 25.86
C ILE A 58 9.51 6.98 25.34
N THR A 59 9.95 6.14 24.40
CA THR A 59 11.32 6.17 23.90
C THR A 59 11.59 7.38 23.02
N ASN A 60 10.55 8.06 22.52
CA ASN A 60 10.66 9.32 21.80
C ASN A 60 9.34 10.10 21.76
N ASN A 61 9.38 11.40 22.08
CA ASN A 61 8.24 12.32 21.94
C ASN A 61 7.73 12.43 20.49
N ASN A 62 8.54 12.02 19.50
CA ASN A 62 8.23 12.13 18.08
C ASN A 62 7.48 10.91 17.52
N GLU A 63 7.24 9.86 18.31
CA GLU A 63 6.55 8.66 17.83
C GLU A 63 5.09 8.93 17.44
N SER A 64 4.38 9.76 18.20
CA SER A 64 2.99 10.16 17.89
C SER A 64 2.90 10.92 16.57
N ALA A 65 3.78 11.92 16.38
CA ALA A 65 3.86 12.70 15.14
C ALA A 65 4.19 11.80 13.93
N LEU A 66 5.07 10.82 14.09
CA LEU A 66 5.40 9.86 13.02
C LEU A 66 4.23 8.94 12.69
N MET A 67 3.46 8.47 13.69
CA MET A 67 2.24 7.69 13.45
C MET A 67 1.23 8.50 12.64
N GLU A 68 0.94 9.73 13.06
CA GLU A 68 0.01 10.63 12.36
C GLU A 68 0.46 10.92 10.93
N LEU A 69 1.74 11.27 10.73
CA LEU A 69 2.33 11.49 9.42
C LEU A 69 2.19 10.25 8.54
N THR A 70 2.44 9.05 9.09
CA THR A 70 2.31 7.79 8.36
C THR A 70 0.87 7.56 7.90
N TYR A 71 -0.13 7.87 8.73
CA TYR A 71 -1.53 7.78 8.33
C TYR A 71 -1.89 8.78 7.23
N ILE A 72 -1.42 10.02 7.32
CA ILE A 72 -1.64 11.05 6.29
C ILE A 72 -1.03 10.60 4.96
N ILE A 73 0.25 10.20 4.96
CA ILE A 73 0.96 9.71 3.78
C ILE A 73 0.23 8.51 3.18
N LYS A 74 -0.18 7.53 4.01
CA LYS A 74 -0.96 6.38 3.56
C LYS A 74 -2.22 6.79 2.80
N ILE A 75 -3.00 7.74 3.35
CA ILE A 75 -4.25 8.19 2.74
C ILE A 75 -3.96 8.91 1.41
N VAL A 76 -2.98 9.82 1.39
CA VAL A 76 -2.60 10.57 0.19
C VAL A 76 -2.19 9.61 -0.94
N PHE A 77 -1.30 8.65 -0.67
CA PHE A 77 -0.87 7.69 -1.70
C PHE A 77 -2.00 6.75 -2.12
N LEU A 78 -2.85 6.32 -1.19
CA LEU A 78 -4.03 5.52 -1.54
C LEU A 78 -4.95 6.26 -2.52
N LEU A 79 -5.18 7.56 -2.29
CA LEU A 79 -5.98 8.40 -3.19
C LEU A 79 -5.32 8.54 -4.56
N ILE A 80 -4.00 8.79 -4.60
CA ILE A 80 -3.24 8.86 -5.86
C ILE A 80 -3.38 7.55 -6.64
N PHE A 81 -3.12 6.41 -6.00
CA PHE A 81 -3.21 5.11 -6.65
C PHE A 81 -4.63 4.78 -7.10
N LEU A 82 -5.67 5.18 -6.35
CA LEU A 82 -7.06 5.00 -6.75
C LEU A 82 -7.39 5.82 -8.00
N LEU A 83 -6.97 7.08 -8.04
CA LEU A 83 -7.16 7.93 -9.23
C LEU A 83 -6.46 7.35 -10.45
N GLU A 84 -5.23 6.87 -10.31
CA GLU A 84 -4.47 6.24 -11.39
C GLU A 84 -5.10 4.92 -11.86
N PHE A 85 -5.59 4.12 -10.92
CA PHE A 85 -6.31 2.89 -11.21
C PHE A 85 -7.62 3.15 -11.96
N PHE A 86 -8.40 4.15 -11.51
CA PHE A 86 -9.62 4.54 -12.22
C PHE A 86 -9.33 5.14 -13.58
N TYR A 87 -8.26 5.91 -13.72
CA TYR A 87 -7.82 6.42 -15.02
C TYR A 87 -7.50 5.27 -16.00
N LEU A 88 -6.77 4.24 -15.54
CA LEU A 88 -6.47 3.04 -16.32
C LEU A 88 -7.73 2.29 -16.77
N ILE A 89 -8.73 2.18 -15.89
CA ILE A 89 -9.98 1.47 -16.18
C ILE A 89 -10.98 2.34 -16.96
N SER A 90 -10.86 3.66 -16.94
CA SER A 90 -11.75 4.53 -17.71
C SER A 90 -11.34 4.61 -19.18
N ASN A 91 -10.07 4.36 -19.50
CA ASN A 91 -9.58 4.39 -20.88
C ASN A 91 -9.68 2.99 -21.54
N ASN A 92 -10.57 2.89 -22.54
CA ASN A 92 -10.77 1.66 -23.31
C ASN A 92 -9.49 1.17 -24.02
N GLU A 93 -8.61 2.08 -24.47
CA GLU A 93 -7.34 1.70 -25.10
C GLU A 93 -6.46 0.93 -24.11
N TYR A 94 -6.31 1.44 -22.89
CA TYR A 94 -5.51 0.80 -21.84
C TYR A 94 -6.12 -0.50 -21.34
N ILE A 95 -7.44 -0.56 -21.18
CA ILE A 95 -8.13 -1.81 -20.85
C ILE A 95 -7.87 -2.88 -21.91
N ASN A 96 -7.94 -2.52 -23.19
CA ASN A 96 -7.76 -3.49 -24.28
C ASN A 96 -6.34 -4.07 -24.28
N LEU A 97 -5.33 -3.23 -24.03
CA LEU A 97 -3.94 -3.66 -23.87
C LEU A 97 -3.75 -4.59 -22.67
N ILE A 98 -4.32 -4.25 -21.52
CA ILE A 98 -4.18 -5.06 -20.29
C ILE A 98 -4.99 -6.36 -20.38
N LYS A 99 -6.15 -6.30 -21.04
CA LYS A 99 -7.29 -7.24 -21.03
C LYS A 99 -7.97 -7.30 -19.67
N LYS A 100 -9.29 -7.05 -19.62
CA LYS A 100 -10.12 -7.02 -18.39
C LYS A 100 -9.90 -8.22 -17.46
N LYS A 101 -9.78 -9.43 -18.01
CA LYS A 101 -9.51 -10.67 -17.25
C LYS A 101 -8.25 -10.55 -16.37
N ASN A 102 -7.19 -9.90 -16.85
CA ASN A 102 -5.95 -9.77 -16.09
C ASN A 102 -6.07 -8.79 -14.92
N ILE A 103 -6.88 -7.73 -15.07
CA ILE A 103 -7.18 -6.81 -13.96
C ILE A 103 -7.84 -7.59 -12.82
N ILE A 104 -8.86 -8.39 -13.14
CA ILE A 104 -9.57 -9.23 -12.15
C ILE A 104 -8.60 -10.21 -11.48
N ILE A 105 -7.73 -10.87 -12.26
CA ILE A 105 -6.73 -11.80 -11.73
C ILE A 105 -5.78 -11.09 -10.75
N TYR A 106 -5.24 -9.92 -11.11
CA TYR A 106 -4.32 -9.21 -10.22
C TYR A 106 -4.99 -8.71 -8.95
N LEU A 107 -6.24 -8.22 -9.03
CA LEU A 107 -7.03 -7.86 -7.86
C LEU A 107 -7.30 -9.07 -6.96
N ALA A 108 -7.66 -10.21 -7.54
CA ALA A 108 -7.90 -11.45 -6.78
C ALA A 108 -6.63 -11.93 -6.07
N ILE A 109 -5.48 -11.88 -6.74
CA ILE A 109 -4.17 -12.21 -6.15
C ILE A 109 -3.85 -11.24 -5.00
N GLY A 110 -3.98 -9.93 -5.21
CA GLY A 110 -3.71 -8.95 -4.16
C GLY A 110 -4.65 -9.10 -2.97
N PHE A 111 -5.93 -9.39 -3.20
CA PHE A 111 -6.88 -9.70 -2.14
C PHE A 111 -6.46 -10.97 -1.37
N GLY A 112 -6.03 -12.02 -2.06
CA GLY A 112 -5.49 -13.23 -1.45
C GLY A 112 -4.29 -12.94 -0.54
N ILE A 113 -3.31 -12.17 -1.03
CA ILE A 113 -2.13 -11.75 -0.26
C ILE A 113 -2.54 -10.93 0.97
N TYR A 114 -3.50 -10.02 0.82
CA TYR A 114 -4.03 -9.23 1.91
C TYR A 114 -4.70 -10.10 2.98
N CYS A 115 -5.55 -11.06 2.58
CA CYS A 115 -6.19 -11.99 3.51
C CYS A 115 -5.17 -12.83 4.29
N VAL A 116 -4.15 -13.37 3.61
CA VAL A 116 -3.08 -14.13 4.26
C VAL A 116 -2.31 -13.25 5.25
N SER A 117 -1.95 -12.04 4.84
CA SER A 117 -1.27 -11.06 5.70
C SER A 117 -2.11 -10.70 6.92
N PHE A 118 -3.41 -10.47 6.73
CA PHE A 118 -4.36 -10.19 7.80
C PHE A 118 -4.46 -11.33 8.81
N LEU A 119 -4.56 -12.59 8.34
CA LEU A 119 -4.57 -13.76 9.22
C LEU A 119 -3.27 -13.87 10.03
N PHE A 120 -2.13 -13.64 9.39
CA PHE A 120 -0.84 -13.65 10.06
C PHE A 120 -0.79 -12.57 11.16
N ILE A 121 -1.20 -11.34 10.87
CA ILE A 121 -1.21 -10.25 11.84
C ILE A 121 -2.15 -10.56 13.00
N LYS A 122 -3.35 -11.05 12.69
CA LYS A 122 -4.39 -11.31 13.68
C LYS A 122 -4.00 -12.40 14.67
N TYR A 123 -3.45 -13.52 14.16
CA TYR A 123 -3.23 -14.73 14.96
C TYR A 123 -1.78 -14.96 15.38
N LYS A 124 -0.78 -14.52 14.58
CA LYS A 124 0.64 -14.79 14.86
C LYS A 124 1.42 -13.59 15.35
N ALA A 125 1.15 -12.37 14.87
CA ALA A 125 1.91 -11.21 15.31
C ALA A 125 1.57 -10.87 16.77
N GLU A 126 2.57 -10.78 17.66
CA GLU A 126 2.35 -10.39 19.06
C GLU A 126 1.74 -8.99 19.16
N HIS A 127 2.33 -8.05 18.42
CA HIS A 127 1.91 -6.66 18.39
C HIS A 127 1.58 -6.17 16.99
N TYR A 128 0.58 -5.27 16.92
CA TYR A 128 0.29 -4.56 15.68
C TYR A 128 1.30 -3.42 15.51
N ARG A 129 2.15 -3.53 14.50
CA ARG A 129 3.24 -2.58 14.23
C ARG A 129 2.83 -1.55 13.18
N LEU A 130 3.46 -0.37 13.19
CA LEU A 130 3.11 0.74 12.31
C LEU A 130 3.13 0.36 10.82
N PHE A 131 4.16 -0.34 10.35
CA PHE A 131 4.25 -0.77 8.94
C PHE A 131 3.07 -1.66 8.52
N MET A 132 2.48 -2.41 9.45
CA MET A 132 1.36 -3.30 9.13
C MET A 132 0.12 -2.53 8.70
N THR A 133 0.01 -1.24 9.07
CA THR A 133 -1.06 -0.36 8.55
C THR A 133 -0.91 -0.06 7.06
N LEU A 134 0.30 -0.14 6.52
CA LEU A 134 0.63 0.24 5.14
C LEU A 134 0.46 -0.92 4.15
N ILE A 135 0.40 -2.16 4.63
CA ILE A 135 0.36 -3.40 3.82
C ILE A 135 -0.73 -3.35 2.73
N SER A 136 -1.92 -2.85 3.06
CA SER A 136 -3.02 -2.76 2.07
C SER A 136 -2.67 -1.82 0.91
N THR A 137 -2.06 -0.67 1.22
CA THR A 137 -1.66 0.32 0.22
C THR A 137 -0.46 -0.17 -0.57
N GLU A 138 0.44 -0.94 0.06
CA GLU A 138 1.58 -1.56 -0.60
C GLU A 138 1.18 -2.65 -1.59
N ILE A 139 0.27 -3.54 -1.21
CA ILE A 139 -0.29 -4.53 -2.14
C ILE A 139 -0.93 -3.84 -3.34
N PHE A 140 -1.64 -2.74 -3.11
CA PHE A 140 -2.28 -1.98 -4.18
C PHE A 140 -1.25 -1.26 -5.09
N SER A 141 -0.17 -0.72 -4.52
CA SER A 141 0.94 -0.11 -5.26
C SER A 141 1.57 -1.11 -6.24
N LEU A 142 1.77 -2.36 -5.80
CA LEU A 142 2.34 -3.44 -6.61
C LEU A 142 1.39 -3.92 -7.72
N ILE A 143 0.08 -3.98 -7.44
CA ILE A 143 -0.92 -4.26 -8.49
C ILE A 143 -0.86 -3.17 -9.56
N LEU A 144 -0.86 -1.91 -9.15
CA LEU A 144 -0.81 -0.78 -10.08
C LEU A 144 0.47 -0.79 -10.90
N LEU A 145 1.62 -1.06 -10.26
CA LEU A 145 2.90 -1.24 -10.94
C LEU A 145 2.81 -2.30 -12.04
N LYS A 146 2.24 -3.46 -11.73
CA LYS A 146 2.09 -4.55 -12.70
C LYS A 146 1.23 -4.16 -13.88
N LEU A 147 0.15 -3.40 -13.64
CA LEU A 147 -0.75 -2.90 -14.69
C LEU A 147 -0.03 -1.89 -15.61
N VAL A 148 0.65 -0.91 -15.02
CA VAL A 148 1.38 0.15 -15.75
C VAL A 148 2.50 -0.45 -16.62
N LEU A 149 3.30 -1.36 -16.05
CA LEU A 149 4.37 -2.04 -16.79
C LEU A 149 3.83 -2.86 -17.96
N LYS A 150 2.66 -3.47 -17.79
CA LYS A 150 2.01 -4.22 -18.86
C LYS A 150 1.60 -3.31 -20.02
N VAL A 151 0.96 -2.18 -19.73
CA VAL A 151 0.60 -1.18 -20.76
C VAL A 151 1.83 -0.72 -21.53
N LYS A 152 2.90 -0.36 -20.81
CA LYS A 152 4.15 0.12 -21.42
C LYS A 152 4.81 -0.94 -22.30
N THR A 153 4.80 -2.20 -21.87
CA THR A 153 5.39 -3.32 -22.61
C THR A 153 4.61 -3.61 -23.90
N GLU A 154 3.28 -3.60 -23.85
CA GLU A 154 2.47 -3.85 -25.04
C GLU A 154 2.58 -2.71 -26.06
N ILE A 155 2.78 -1.47 -25.62
CA ILE A 155 2.98 -0.33 -26.53
C ILE A 155 4.35 -0.36 -27.20
N ASN A 156 5.41 -0.71 -26.46
CA ASN A 156 6.74 -0.84 -27.05
C ASN A 156 6.85 -1.99 -28.06
N LYS A 157 5.86 -2.90 -28.11
CA LYS A 157 5.78 -3.98 -29.10
C LYS A 157 4.98 -3.62 -30.36
N LEU A 158 4.17 -2.55 -30.30
CA LEU A 158 3.36 -2.04 -31.42
C LEU A 158 4.20 -1.07 -32.26
#